data_AF-A0A524RRX8-F1
#
_entry.id   AF-A0A524RRX8-F1
#
_cell.length_a   1.000
_cell.length_b   1.000
_cell.length_c   1.000
_cell.angle_alpha   90.00
_cell.angle_beta   90.00
_cell.angle_gamma   90.00
#
_symmetry.space_group_name_H-M   'P 1'
#
loop_
_entity.id
_entity.type
_entity.pdbx_description
1 polymer ?
#
loop_
_entity_poly.entity_id
_entity_poly.type
_entity_poly.pdbx_seq_one_letter_code
_entity_poly.pdbx_strand_id
1 'polypeptide(L)'
;RNQQIGLGLPLQPRYERICFEREGLGESPRAELLSPGHPLLEACISLLMERHGAVLGQGTVLVDEQDPGTEPRLLFCLEHSLQDGRRTRHGQQQLISRRLQFLEITGSGDVHPAGSAPYLDARPLGEEEKPLVATLLEEDWLARDWDSLVLEHAMTTLVPQHLEEVKGERLARIAKVRQEVQARLQREINHWSHRYEELKLREQAGRQTRLPAHVARQRAELLLGRLQTRMDRLAAEAKITARVPNLRGGALLIPAGLLLARQGQADPMAVDEAARRRVEELAMNAVFAAERALGRMPKDVSAERGRGYDIESMDEQGNLFFIEVKGRAAGADSLTLSINEVNTGRNAPQRFRLALVIVREDQASAPLYVSGIDWGMPGFGDTRITKSLPKLLAAGRPPH
;
A
#
# COMPACT_ATOMS: atom_id res chain seq x y z
N ARG A 1 -27.90 -18.10 5.47
CA ARG A 1 -26.99 -17.44 4.50
C ARG A 1 -26.14 -16.29 5.12
N ASN A 2 -26.24 -15.97 6.42
CA ASN A 2 -25.74 -14.69 6.99
C ASN A 2 -24.49 -14.75 7.89
N GLN A 3 -23.56 -15.70 7.74
CA GLN A 3 -22.34 -15.73 8.58
C GLN A 3 -21.03 -16.05 7.83
N GLN A 4 -21.05 -16.01 6.50
CA GLN A 4 -19.92 -16.52 5.69
C GLN A 4 -19.55 -15.58 4.53
N ILE A 5 -19.49 -14.29 4.82
CA ILE A 5 -18.96 -13.29 3.89
C ILE A 5 -17.74 -12.65 4.59
N GLY A 6 -16.54 -12.77 4.01
CA GLY A 6 -15.27 -12.28 4.58
C GLY A 6 -14.39 -13.36 5.25
N LEU A 7 -13.46 -12.94 6.11
CA LEU A 7 -12.42 -13.75 6.81
C LEU A 7 -12.93 -14.93 7.68
N GLY A 8 -14.22 -15.26 7.65
CA GLY A 8 -14.81 -16.34 8.44
C GLY A 8 -14.95 -16.01 9.94
N LEU A 9 -14.86 -14.72 10.30
CA LEU A 9 -15.13 -14.25 11.65
C LEU A 9 -16.65 -14.03 11.83
N PRO A 10 -17.25 -14.47 12.95
CA PRO A 10 -18.68 -14.34 13.16
C PRO A 10 -19.07 -12.87 13.30
N LEU A 11 -20.05 -12.45 12.51
CA LEU A 11 -20.65 -11.11 12.60
C LEU A 11 -21.60 -11.05 13.80
N GLN A 12 -21.45 -10.06 14.67
CA GLN A 12 -22.39 -9.83 15.76
C GLN A 12 -23.73 -9.31 15.21
N PRO A 13 -24.88 -9.74 15.77
CA PRO A 13 -26.19 -9.24 15.35
C PRO A 13 -26.43 -7.79 15.78
N ARG A 14 -25.71 -7.30 16.80
CA ARG A 14 -25.76 -5.93 17.30
C ARG A 14 -24.42 -5.54 17.90
N TYR A 15 -24.06 -4.26 17.77
CA TYR A 15 -22.94 -3.63 18.44
C TYR A 15 -23.49 -2.59 19.42
N GLU A 16 -23.13 -2.67 20.69
CA GLU A 16 -23.63 -1.74 21.73
C GLU A 16 -23.01 -0.35 21.58
N ARG A 17 -21.70 -0.30 21.36
CA ARG A 17 -20.92 0.92 21.09
C ARG A 17 -19.82 0.60 20.08
N ILE A 18 -19.57 1.53 19.17
CA ILE A 18 -18.47 1.46 18.20
C ILE A 18 -17.60 2.72 18.28
N CYS A 19 -16.34 2.60 17.92
CA CYS A 19 -15.43 3.73 17.71
C CYS A 19 -14.55 3.50 16.49
N PHE A 20 -13.94 4.56 15.96
CA PHE A 20 -13.01 4.51 14.82
C PHE A 20 -11.56 4.87 15.21
N GLU A 21 -11.38 5.35 16.44
CA GLU A 21 -10.10 5.77 17.01
C GLU A 21 -9.86 5.01 18.32
N ARG A 22 -8.59 4.74 18.63
CA ARG A 22 -8.22 3.92 19.80
C ARG A 22 -8.59 4.60 21.11
N GLU A 23 -8.49 5.93 21.12
CA GLU A 23 -8.84 6.83 22.21
C GLU A 23 -10.33 6.71 22.58
N GLY A 24 -11.18 6.32 21.62
CA GLY A 24 -12.62 6.15 21.80
C GLY A 24 -13.05 4.81 22.40
N LEU A 25 -12.14 3.89 22.73
CA LEU A 25 -12.48 2.56 23.24
C LEU A 25 -13.24 2.61 24.59
N GLY A 26 -12.91 3.55 25.47
CA GLY A 26 -13.51 3.69 26.80
C GLY A 26 -13.35 2.44 27.70
N GLU A 27 -13.92 2.49 28.91
CA GLU A 27 -13.78 1.42 29.90
C GLU A 27 -14.97 0.44 29.92
N SER A 28 -16.22 0.92 30.05
CA SER A 28 -17.41 0.05 30.02
C SER A 28 -18.71 0.80 29.68
N PRO A 29 -19.61 0.24 28.84
CA PRO A 29 -19.34 -0.89 27.96
C PRO A 29 -18.29 -0.47 26.93
N ARG A 30 -17.28 -1.31 26.74
CA ARG A 30 -16.14 -1.02 25.85
C ARG A 30 -16.66 -0.90 24.42
N ALA A 31 -16.27 0.16 23.73
CA ALA A 31 -16.60 0.31 22.32
C ALA A 31 -15.81 -0.69 21.46
N GLU A 32 -16.44 -1.20 20.41
CA GLU A 32 -15.77 -2.02 19.42
C GLU A 32 -15.11 -1.11 18.38
N LEU A 33 -13.79 -1.24 18.25
CA LEU A 33 -13.02 -0.45 17.30
C LEU A 33 -13.24 -1.00 15.89
N LEU A 34 -13.96 -0.24 15.07
CA LEU A 34 -14.13 -0.52 13.65
C LEU A 34 -12.88 -0.05 12.89
N SER A 35 -12.09 -1.02 12.43
CA SER A 35 -10.87 -0.79 11.67
C SER A 35 -10.77 -1.78 10.50
N PRO A 36 -9.84 -1.60 9.54
CA PRO A 36 -9.54 -2.61 8.53
C PRO A 36 -9.37 -4.01 9.16
N GLY A 37 -9.97 -5.05 8.55
CA GLY A 37 -10.01 -6.41 9.07
C GLY A 37 -11.13 -6.70 10.07
N HIS A 38 -11.89 -5.70 10.51
CA HIS A 38 -13.06 -5.92 11.38
C HIS A 38 -14.19 -6.65 10.62
N PRO A 39 -14.85 -7.67 11.20
CA PRO A 39 -15.84 -8.49 10.49
C PRO A 39 -16.99 -7.70 9.83
N LEU A 40 -17.49 -6.66 10.50
CA LEU A 40 -18.50 -5.76 9.93
C LEU A 40 -18.02 -5.06 8.65
N LEU A 41 -16.81 -4.50 8.67
CA LEU A 41 -16.26 -3.78 7.54
C LEU A 41 -15.99 -4.73 6.36
N GLU A 42 -15.43 -5.91 6.64
CA GLU A 42 -15.19 -6.94 5.63
C GLU A 42 -16.49 -7.44 4.98
N ALA A 43 -17.55 -7.62 5.77
CA ALA A 43 -18.86 -8.00 5.27
C ALA A 43 -19.47 -6.89 4.39
N CYS A 44 -19.37 -5.62 4.80
CA CYS A 44 -19.82 -4.48 4.01
C CYS A 44 -19.07 -4.40 2.67
N ILE A 45 -17.74 -4.46 2.69
CA ILE A 45 -16.91 -4.43 1.47
C ILE A 45 -17.29 -5.58 0.54
N SER A 46 -17.40 -6.79 1.08
CA SER A 46 -17.73 -7.96 0.28
C SER A 46 -19.12 -7.87 -0.36
N LEU A 47 -20.13 -7.42 0.39
CA LEU A 47 -21.48 -7.21 -0.14
C LEU A 47 -21.51 -6.13 -1.22
N LEU A 48 -20.76 -5.04 -1.03
CA LEU A 48 -20.63 -3.99 -2.05
C LEU A 48 -19.96 -4.52 -3.31
N MET A 49 -18.90 -5.32 -3.19
CA MET A 49 -18.22 -5.94 -4.33
C MET A 49 -19.08 -6.99 -5.03
N GLU A 50 -19.86 -7.78 -4.28
CA GLU A 50 -20.81 -8.74 -4.86
C GLU A 50 -21.91 -8.03 -5.66
N ARG A 51 -22.44 -6.91 -5.14
CA ARG A 51 -23.54 -6.19 -5.79
C ARG A 51 -23.10 -5.26 -6.92
N HIS A 52 -21.95 -4.60 -6.77
CA HIS A 52 -21.53 -3.49 -7.62
C HIS A 52 -20.17 -3.72 -8.29
N GLY A 53 -19.50 -4.84 -8.05
CA GLY A 53 -18.16 -5.10 -8.59
C GLY A 53 -18.10 -5.07 -10.13
N ALA A 54 -19.18 -5.47 -10.81
CA ALA A 54 -19.26 -5.40 -12.27
C ALA A 54 -19.16 -3.97 -12.83
N VAL A 55 -19.58 -2.96 -12.06
CA VAL A 55 -19.50 -1.54 -12.47
C VAL A 55 -18.04 -1.10 -12.60
N LEU A 56 -17.15 -1.63 -11.76
CA LEU A 56 -15.72 -1.32 -11.86
C LEU A 56 -15.13 -1.82 -13.18
N GLY A 57 -15.61 -2.97 -13.68
CA GLY A 57 -15.20 -3.52 -14.98
C GLY A 57 -15.77 -2.78 -16.18
N GLN A 58 -16.96 -2.17 -16.07
CA GLN A 58 -17.49 -1.27 -17.11
C GLN A 58 -16.62 -0.02 -17.27
N GLY A 59 -16.02 0.43 -16.18
CA GLY A 59 -15.13 1.59 -16.13
C GLY A 59 -15.85 2.93 -16.15
N THR A 60 -15.06 4.00 -16.18
CA THR A 60 -15.55 5.38 -16.14
C THR A 60 -14.59 6.34 -16.86
N VAL A 61 -15.00 7.58 -17.07
CA VAL A 61 -14.15 8.65 -17.59
C VAL A 61 -13.88 9.65 -16.48
N LEU A 62 -12.60 9.86 -16.18
CA LEU A 62 -12.14 10.81 -15.17
C LEU A 62 -11.28 11.88 -15.84
N VAL A 63 -11.19 13.04 -15.20
CA VAL A 63 -10.36 14.16 -15.63
C VAL A 63 -9.23 14.33 -14.62
N ASP A 64 -7.99 14.26 -15.11
CA ASP A 64 -6.81 14.65 -14.35
C ASP A 64 -6.60 16.16 -14.52
N GLU A 65 -6.92 16.92 -13.48
CA GLU A 65 -6.81 18.38 -13.49
C GLU A 65 -5.36 18.88 -13.40
N GLN A 66 -4.41 18.01 -13.08
CA GLN A 66 -3.01 18.35 -12.87
C GLN A 66 -2.16 18.05 -14.10
N ASP A 67 -2.72 17.36 -15.09
CA ASP A 67 -2.03 17.00 -16.32
C ASP A 67 -2.28 18.03 -17.44
N PRO A 68 -1.28 18.86 -17.79
CA PRO A 68 -1.37 19.79 -18.92
C PRO A 68 -1.21 19.10 -20.28
N GLY A 69 -0.94 17.79 -20.29
CA GLY A 69 -0.82 17.01 -21.51
C GLY A 69 -2.10 16.97 -22.35
N THR A 70 -1.95 16.50 -23.58
CA THR A 70 -3.07 16.37 -24.53
C THR A 70 -3.39 14.92 -24.87
N GLU A 71 -2.66 13.96 -24.30
CA GLU A 71 -2.82 12.54 -24.58
C GLU A 71 -3.63 11.85 -23.48
N PRO A 72 -4.77 11.23 -23.79
CA PRO A 72 -5.53 10.44 -22.83
C PRO A 72 -4.81 9.14 -22.51
N ARG A 73 -5.12 8.57 -21.33
CA ARG A 73 -4.51 7.32 -20.86
C ARG A 73 -5.54 6.44 -20.17
N LEU A 74 -5.35 5.13 -20.26
CA LEU A 74 -6.17 4.15 -19.54
C LEU A 74 -5.55 3.86 -18.18
N LEU A 75 -6.33 3.96 -17.13
CA LEU A 75 -5.97 3.55 -15.77
C LEU A 75 -6.59 2.18 -15.50
N PHE A 76 -5.77 1.20 -15.15
CA PHE A 76 -6.19 -0.14 -14.74
C PHE A 76 -5.93 -0.37 -13.25
N CYS A 77 -6.88 -1.01 -12.59
CA CYS A 77 -6.78 -1.49 -11.23
C CYS A 77 -6.58 -3.01 -11.25
N LEU A 78 -5.39 -3.46 -10.87
CA LEU A 78 -4.98 -4.86 -10.90
C LEU A 78 -4.84 -5.40 -9.48
N GLU A 79 -5.44 -6.56 -9.21
CA GLU A 79 -5.14 -7.33 -8.02
C GLU A 79 -4.28 -8.55 -8.38
N HIS A 80 -3.19 -8.76 -7.65
CA HIS A 80 -2.50 -10.06 -7.67
C HIS A 80 -2.20 -10.52 -6.26
N SER A 81 -2.03 -11.83 -6.10
CA SER A 81 -1.84 -12.41 -4.77
C SER A 81 -0.96 -13.64 -4.78
N LEU A 82 -0.36 -13.88 -3.62
CA LEU A 82 0.47 -15.04 -3.35
C LEU A 82 -0.19 -15.90 -2.29
N GLN A 83 -0.01 -17.20 -2.43
CA GLN A 83 -0.50 -18.21 -1.51
C GLN A 83 0.62 -19.19 -1.15
N ASP A 84 0.48 -19.85 0.00
CA ASP A 84 1.34 -20.97 0.37
C ASP A 84 0.58 -22.31 0.41
N GLY A 85 1.32 -23.40 0.57
CA GLY A 85 0.78 -24.76 0.57
C GLY A 85 -0.05 -25.13 1.80
N ARG A 86 -0.16 -24.25 2.81
CA ARG A 86 -1.05 -24.49 3.96
C ARG A 86 -2.50 -24.31 3.53
N ARG A 87 -3.40 -24.98 4.24
CA ARG A 87 -4.83 -24.87 4.02
C ARG A 87 -5.50 -24.09 5.14
N THR A 88 -6.43 -23.23 4.76
CA THR A 88 -7.36 -22.57 5.67
C THR A 88 -8.33 -23.58 6.27
N ARG A 89 -9.14 -23.17 7.26
CA ARG A 89 -10.21 -24.01 7.84
C ARG A 89 -11.21 -24.53 6.79
N HIS A 90 -11.33 -23.83 5.67
CA HIS A 90 -12.22 -24.17 4.57
C HIS A 90 -11.54 -24.96 3.45
N GLY A 91 -10.31 -25.44 3.66
CA GLY A 91 -9.58 -26.27 2.70
C GLY A 91 -8.93 -25.50 1.54
N GLN A 92 -9.15 -24.19 1.43
CA GLN A 92 -8.49 -23.33 0.44
C GLN A 92 -7.02 -23.10 0.80
N GLN A 93 -6.17 -22.84 -0.20
CA GLN A 93 -4.78 -22.45 0.05
C GLN A 93 -4.71 -21.11 0.81
N GLN A 94 -3.76 -21.02 1.73
CA GLN A 94 -3.57 -19.86 2.59
C GLN A 94 -3.06 -18.68 1.76
N LEU A 95 -3.85 -17.61 1.67
CA LEU A 95 -3.41 -16.34 1.14
C LEU A 95 -2.33 -15.76 2.07
N ILE A 96 -1.20 -15.35 1.51
CA ILE A 96 -0.06 -14.84 2.28
C ILE A 96 0.29 -13.39 1.97
N SER A 97 -0.08 -12.92 0.78
CA SER A 97 0.07 -11.53 0.38
C SER A 97 -0.93 -11.23 -0.73
N ARG A 98 -1.48 -10.02 -0.71
CA ARG A 98 -2.36 -9.51 -1.77
C ARG A 98 -1.98 -8.06 -2.03
N ARG A 99 -1.83 -7.69 -3.30
CA ARG A 99 -1.50 -6.34 -3.73
C ARG A 99 -2.61 -5.86 -4.67
N LEU A 100 -3.01 -4.62 -4.45
CA LEU A 100 -3.77 -3.83 -5.42
C LEU A 100 -2.78 -2.85 -6.03
N GLN A 101 -2.72 -2.78 -7.35
CA GLN A 101 -1.80 -1.94 -8.09
C GLN A 101 -2.54 -1.20 -9.19
N PHE A 102 -2.04 -0.01 -9.50
CA PHE A 102 -2.58 0.83 -10.55
C PHE A 102 -1.56 0.97 -11.67
N LEU A 103 -2.03 0.80 -12.90
CA LEU A 103 -1.23 0.90 -14.10
C LEU A 103 -1.88 1.90 -15.04
N GLU A 104 -1.07 2.75 -15.64
CA GLU A 104 -1.50 3.63 -16.72
C GLU A 104 -0.96 3.12 -18.05
N ILE A 105 -1.79 3.24 -19.09
CA ILE A 105 -1.45 2.81 -20.45
C ILE A 105 -1.75 3.97 -21.39
N THR A 106 -0.76 4.37 -22.17
CA THR A 106 -0.90 5.37 -23.24
C THR A 106 -1.56 4.76 -24.48
N GLY A 107 -2.00 5.59 -25.43
CA GLY A 107 -2.52 5.09 -26.71
C GLY A 107 -1.51 4.26 -27.54
N SER A 108 -0.20 4.46 -27.31
CA SER A 108 0.87 3.64 -27.90
C SER A 108 0.98 2.25 -27.27
N GLY A 109 0.42 2.05 -26.07
CA GLY A 109 0.50 0.80 -25.31
C GLY A 109 1.66 0.75 -24.31
N ASP A 110 2.28 1.89 -24.01
CA ASP A 110 3.32 1.97 -22.99
C ASP A 110 2.69 1.87 -21.59
N VAL A 111 3.14 0.90 -20.80
CA VAL A 111 2.61 0.60 -19.47
C VAL A 111 3.48 1.24 -18.40
N HIS A 112 2.86 2.04 -17.55
CA HIS A 112 3.53 2.76 -16.45
C HIS A 112 2.85 2.47 -15.11
N PRO A 113 3.62 2.29 -14.02
CA PRO A 113 3.06 2.30 -12.67
C PRO A 113 2.38 3.65 -12.38
N ALA A 114 1.15 3.61 -11.89
CA ALA A 114 0.35 4.82 -11.61
C ALA A 114 0.28 5.15 -10.11
N GLY A 115 1.14 4.54 -9.30
CA GLY A 115 1.19 4.78 -7.87
C GLY A 115 0.11 4.05 -7.07
N SER A 116 -0.23 4.60 -5.90
CA SER A 116 -1.03 3.91 -4.88
C SER A 116 -2.54 4.07 -5.06
N ALA A 117 -3.02 5.22 -5.52
CA ALA A 117 -4.44 5.51 -5.73
C ALA A 117 -4.65 6.76 -6.64
N PRO A 118 -4.19 6.74 -7.90
CA PRO A 118 -4.19 7.93 -8.78
C PRO A 118 -5.60 8.48 -9.06
N TYR A 119 -6.62 7.63 -9.00
CA TYR A 119 -8.02 8.03 -9.19
C TYR A 119 -8.55 9.00 -8.13
N LEU A 120 -7.88 9.13 -6.96
CA LEU A 120 -8.28 10.08 -5.92
C LEU A 120 -7.94 11.53 -6.28
N ASP A 121 -6.97 11.73 -7.17
CA ASP A 121 -6.55 13.06 -7.62
C ASP A 121 -7.29 13.48 -8.91
N ALA A 122 -8.17 12.62 -9.43
CA ALA A 122 -8.96 12.84 -10.64
C ALA A 122 -10.44 13.06 -10.31
N ARG A 123 -11.13 13.90 -11.08
CA ARG A 123 -12.57 14.18 -10.91
C ARG A 123 -13.42 13.48 -11.96
N PRO A 124 -14.72 13.28 -11.72
CA PRO A 124 -15.65 12.90 -12.78
C PRO A 124 -15.64 13.90 -13.94
N LEU A 125 -15.85 13.39 -15.16
CA LEU A 125 -16.12 14.20 -16.34
C LEU A 125 -17.42 15.00 -16.18
N GLY A 126 -17.37 16.31 -16.39
CA GLY A 126 -18.53 17.20 -16.29
C GLY A 126 -19.50 17.03 -17.45
N GLU A 127 -20.78 17.33 -17.25
CA GLU A 127 -21.81 17.23 -18.30
C GLU A 127 -21.49 18.08 -19.54
N GLU A 128 -20.94 19.29 -19.34
CA GLU A 128 -20.54 20.19 -20.43
C GLU A 128 -19.28 19.72 -21.17
N GLU A 129 -18.50 18.83 -20.56
CA GLU A 129 -17.26 18.29 -21.13
C GLU A 129 -17.51 17.02 -21.96
N LYS A 130 -18.63 16.34 -21.74
CA LYS A 130 -19.00 15.12 -22.48
C LYS A 130 -18.96 15.28 -24.00
N PRO A 131 -19.51 16.36 -24.60
CA PRO A 131 -19.44 16.54 -26.05
C PRO A 131 -18.01 16.70 -26.56
N LEU A 132 -17.10 17.23 -25.73
CA LEU A 132 -15.71 17.46 -26.11
C LEU A 132 -14.93 16.15 -26.25
N VAL A 133 -15.29 15.11 -25.49
CA VAL A 133 -14.59 13.82 -25.51
C VAL A 133 -15.39 12.72 -26.20
N ALA A 134 -16.61 13.01 -26.69
CA ALA A 134 -17.45 12.01 -27.34
C ALA A 134 -16.75 11.29 -28.50
N THR A 135 -16.07 12.05 -29.37
CA THR A 135 -15.30 11.48 -30.50
C THR A 135 -14.10 10.66 -30.05
N LEU A 136 -13.51 10.97 -28.88
CA LEU A 136 -12.38 10.21 -28.33
C LEU A 136 -12.82 8.79 -27.96
N LEU A 137 -14.04 8.64 -27.43
CA LEU A 137 -14.60 7.35 -27.03
C LEU A 137 -14.87 6.42 -28.23
N GLU A 138 -14.89 6.95 -29.44
CA GLU A 138 -15.11 6.22 -30.68
C GLU A 138 -13.80 5.85 -31.39
N GLU A 139 -12.64 6.27 -30.87
CA GLU A 139 -11.35 6.01 -31.50
C GLU A 139 -10.94 4.53 -31.41
N ASP A 140 -10.42 3.98 -32.51
CA ASP A 140 -10.06 2.56 -32.65
C ASP A 140 -9.05 2.06 -31.61
N TRP A 141 -8.21 2.94 -31.06
CA TRP A 141 -7.23 2.53 -30.06
C TRP A 141 -7.91 2.05 -28.76
N LEU A 142 -9.07 2.60 -28.39
CA LEU A 142 -9.82 2.14 -27.21
C LEU A 142 -10.42 0.75 -27.41
N ALA A 143 -10.64 0.31 -28.65
CA ALA A 143 -11.22 -0.99 -28.98
C ALA A 143 -10.19 -2.16 -28.92
N ARG A 144 -8.92 -1.87 -28.64
CA ARG A 144 -7.88 -2.89 -28.49
C ARG A 144 -8.08 -3.71 -27.21
N ASP A 145 -7.52 -4.93 -27.19
CA ASP A 145 -7.53 -5.81 -26.03
C ASP A 145 -6.47 -5.39 -24.99
N TRP A 146 -6.78 -4.31 -24.28
CA TRP A 146 -5.94 -3.77 -23.21
C TRP A 146 -5.84 -4.70 -22.01
N ASP A 147 -6.89 -5.47 -21.72
CA ASP A 147 -6.93 -6.44 -20.62
C ASP A 147 -5.81 -7.47 -20.76
N SER A 148 -5.65 -8.04 -21.96
CA SER A 148 -4.57 -8.99 -22.25
C SER A 148 -3.19 -8.38 -22.07
N LEU A 149 -2.99 -7.14 -22.55
CA LEU A 149 -1.71 -6.43 -22.43
C LEU A 149 -1.35 -6.17 -20.95
N VAL A 150 -2.33 -5.77 -20.13
CA VAL A 150 -2.13 -5.55 -18.69
C VAL A 150 -1.80 -6.86 -17.97
N LEU A 151 -2.53 -7.93 -18.26
CA LEU A 151 -2.30 -9.22 -17.65
C LEU A 151 -0.93 -9.79 -18.02
N GLU A 152 -0.51 -9.66 -19.29
CA GLU A 152 0.82 -10.05 -19.73
C GLU A 152 1.92 -9.26 -19.02
N HIS A 153 1.79 -7.94 -18.95
CA HIS A 153 2.72 -7.09 -18.20
C HIS A 153 2.78 -7.53 -16.74
N ALA A 154 1.63 -7.73 -16.08
CA ALA A 154 1.56 -8.16 -14.70
C ALA A 154 2.27 -9.50 -14.45
N MET A 155 2.09 -10.47 -15.35
CA MET A 155 2.71 -11.80 -15.22
C MET A 155 4.23 -11.78 -15.46
N THR A 156 4.72 -10.86 -16.29
CA THR A 156 6.14 -10.79 -16.68
C THR A 156 6.96 -9.88 -15.76
N THR A 157 6.35 -8.87 -15.14
CA THR A 157 7.06 -7.88 -14.30
C THR A 157 6.58 -7.91 -12.85
N LEU A 158 5.31 -7.61 -12.60
CA LEU A 158 4.78 -7.32 -11.26
C LEU A 158 4.71 -8.54 -10.36
N VAL A 159 4.19 -9.66 -10.88
CA VAL A 159 4.04 -10.91 -10.13
C VAL A 159 5.40 -11.53 -9.77
N PRO A 160 6.37 -11.63 -10.69
CA PRO A 160 7.72 -12.11 -10.34
C PRO A 160 8.41 -11.26 -9.27
N GLN A 161 8.33 -9.93 -9.38
CA GLN A 161 8.90 -9.01 -8.37
C GLN A 161 8.25 -9.23 -7.00
N HIS A 162 6.92 -9.30 -6.95
CA HIS A 162 6.20 -9.57 -5.70
C HIS A 162 6.56 -10.95 -5.11
N LEU A 163 6.67 -11.97 -5.96
CA LEU A 163 7.02 -13.32 -5.55
C LEU A 163 8.42 -13.37 -4.94
N GLU A 164 9.40 -12.73 -5.57
CA GLU A 164 10.79 -12.71 -5.11
C GLU A 164 10.92 -12.01 -3.76
N GLU A 165 10.33 -10.83 -3.62
CA GLU A 165 10.31 -10.07 -2.37
C GLU A 165 9.75 -10.90 -1.20
N VAL A 166 8.57 -11.50 -1.41
CA VAL A 166 7.88 -12.28 -0.37
C VAL A 166 8.59 -13.60 -0.08
N LYS A 167 9.18 -14.25 -1.09
CA LYS A 167 9.98 -15.46 -0.90
C LYS A 167 11.25 -15.17 -0.11
N GLY A 168 11.96 -14.09 -0.42
CA GLY A 168 13.20 -13.71 0.26
C GLY A 168 13.03 -13.61 1.77
N GLU A 169 12.06 -12.80 2.21
CA GLU A 169 11.78 -12.62 3.64
C GLU A 169 11.28 -13.92 4.30
N ARG A 170 10.30 -14.60 3.68
CA ARG A 170 9.62 -15.74 4.31
C ARG A 170 10.49 -16.98 4.38
N LEU A 171 11.21 -17.30 3.32
CA LEU A 171 12.05 -18.51 3.29
C LEU A 171 13.18 -18.41 4.33
N ALA A 172 13.77 -17.23 4.50
CA ALA A 172 14.76 -16.98 5.55
C ALA A 172 14.17 -17.23 6.95
N ARG A 173 12.98 -16.67 7.23
CA ARG A 173 12.27 -16.88 8.50
C ARG A 173 11.91 -18.34 8.74
N ILE A 174 11.40 -19.03 7.71
CA ILE A 174 11.02 -20.46 7.79
C ILE A 174 12.25 -21.34 8.04
N ALA A 175 13.38 -21.06 7.38
CA ALA A 175 14.61 -21.80 7.59
C ALA A 175 15.11 -21.70 9.04
N LYS A 176 15.10 -20.49 9.61
CA LYS A 176 15.44 -20.28 11.03
C LYS A 176 14.50 -21.06 11.96
N VAL A 177 13.18 -20.97 11.74
CA VAL A 177 12.20 -21.71 12.55
C VAL A 177 12.40 -23.22 12.43
N ARG A 178 12.71 -23.72 11.23
CA ARG A 178 12.98 -25.15 10.99
C ARG A 178 14.17 -25.63 11.82
N GLN A 179 15.28 -24.91 11.78
CA GLN A 179 16.49 -25.25 12.54
C GLN A 179 16.23 -25.29 14.04
N GLU A 180 15.59 -24.26 14.59
CA GLU A 180 15.32 -24.16 16.04
C GLU A 180 14.36 -25.25 16.54
N VAL A 181 13.29 -25.52 15.79
CA VAL A 181 12.32 -26.57 16.13
C VAL A 181 12.99 -27.94 16.08
N GLN A 182 13.75 -28.22 15.03
CA GLN A 182 14.45 -29.49 14.88
C GLN A 182 15.47 -29.68 16.00
N ALA A 183 16.31 -28.68 16.28
CA ALA A 183 17.31 -28.74 17.35
C ALA A 183 16.69 -28.95 18.74
N ARG A 184 15.56 -28.30 19.03
CA ARG A 184 14.84 -28.48 20.30
C ARG A 184 14.20 -29.88 20.41
N LEU A 185 13.37 -30.26 19.45
CA LEU A 185 12.63 -31.52 19.52
C LEU A 185 13.56 -32.73 19.42
N GLN A 186 14.62 -32.66 18.63
CA GLN A 186 15.60 -33.75 18.56
C GLN A 186 16.31 -33.96 19.90
N ARG A 187 16.64 -32.89 20.63
CA ARG A 187 17.21 -33.00 21.99
C ARG A 187 16.24 -33.70 22.95
N GLU A 188 14.97 -33.31 22.93
CA GLU A 188 13.93 -33.93 23.77
C GLU A 188 13.71 -35.40 23.38
N ILE A 189 13.68 -35.73 22.08
CA ILE A 189 13.56 -37.10 21.57
C ILE A 189 14.74 -37.94 22.06
N ASN A 190 15.98 -37.47 21.86
CA ASN A 190 17.17 -38.19 22.28
C ASN A 190 17.19 -38.44 23.80
N HIS A 191 16.75 -37.46 24.59
CA HIS A 191 16.62 -37.60 26.04
C HIS A 191 15.65 -38.73 26.43
N TRP A 192 14.45 -38.74 25.86
CA TRP A 192 13.44 -39.77 26.18
C TRP A 192 13.81 -41.15 25.63
N SER A 193 14.45 -41.22 24.46
CA SER A 193 14.97 -42.47 23.89
C SER A 193 16.07 -43.08 24.75
N HIS A 194 17.03 -42.28 25.21
CA HIS A 194 18.06 -42.74 26.14
C HIS A 194 17.43 -43.21 27.46
N ARG A 195 16.48 -42.43 27.99
CA ARG A 195 15.77 -42.78 29.23
C ARG A 195 14.98 -44.08 29.11
N TYR A 196 14.39 -44.35 27.95
CA TYR A 196 13.71 -45.61 27.68
C TYR A 196 14.68 -46.81 27.79
N GLU A 197 15.84 -46.75 27.14
CA GLU A 197 16.82 -47.85 27.20
C GLU A 197 17.34 -48.08 28.62
N GLU A 198 17.62 -47.01 29.38
CA GLU A 198 18.00 -47.12 30.80
C GLU A 198 16.92 -47.82 31.64
N LEU A 199 15.66 -47.42 31.49
CA LEU A 199 14.54 -47.97 32.26
C LEU A 199 14.27 -49.42 31.89
N LYS A 200 14.34 -49.74 30.60
CA LYS A 200 14.17 -51.10 30.07
C LYS A 200 15.20 -52.06 30.66
N LEU A 201 16.48 -51.67 30.72
CA LEU A 201 17.53 -52.49 31.34
C LEU A 201 17.28 -52.71 32.84
N ARG A 202 16.82 -51.68 33.57
CA ARG A 202 16.51 -51.79 35.00
C ARG A 202 15.32 -52.72 35.27
N GLU A 203 14.28 -52.62 34.45
CA GLU A 203 13.09 -53.48 34.53
C GLU A 203 13.44 -54.94 34.20
N GLN A 204 14.27 -55.18 33.19
CA GLN A 204 14.79 -56.52 32.86
C GLN A 204 15.64 -57.12 34.00
N ALA A 205 16.36 -56.27 34.74
CA ALA A 205 17.09 -56.65 35.93
C ALA A 205 16.21 -56.78 37.20
N GLY A 206 14.88 -56.71 37.07
CA GLY A 206 13.93 -56.86 38.18
C GLY A 206 13.88 -55.69 39.17
N ARG A 207 14.47 -54.52 38.83
CA ARG A 207 14.50 -53.35 39.72
C ARG A 207 13.25 -52.49 39.52
N GLN A 208 12.64 -52.04 40.63
CA GLN A 208 11.51 -51.10 40.56
C GLN A 208 11.95 -49.73 40.00
N THR A 209 11.19 -49.23 39.02
CA THR A 209 11.38 -47.92 38.40
C THR A 209 10.22 -46.99 38.76
N ARG A 210 10.52 -45.71 39.05
CA ARG A 210 9.47 -44.69 39.32
C ARG A 210 8.64 -44.32 38.09
N LEU A 211 9.21 -44.52 36.89
CA LEU A 211 8.55 -44.32 35.61
C LEU A 211 8.72 -45.61 34.80
N PRO A 212 7.65 -46.23 34.30
CA PRO A 212 7.76 -47.41 33.45
C PRO A 212 8.45 -47.08 32.11
N ALA A 213 9.27 -48.00 31.59
CA ALA A 213 10.00 -47.83 30.33
C ALA A 213 9.06 -47.52 29.14
N HIS A 214 7.91 -48.19 29.07
CA HIS A 214 6.93 -47.96 28.00
C HIS A 214 6.40 -46.52 27.95
N VAL A 215 6.33 -45.81 29.09
CA VAL A 215 5.90 -44.41 29.14
C VAL A 215 6.98 -43.49 28.54
N ALA A 216 8.25 -43.77 28.80
CA ALA A 216 9.37 -43.03 28.18
C ALA A 216 9.38 -43.24 26.65
N ARG A 217 9.13 -44.47 26.19
CA ARG A 217 8.97 -44.78 24.76
C ARG A 217 7.81 -44.01 24.12
N GLN A 218 6.62 -44.04 24.73
CA GLN A 218 5.45 -43.29 24.23
C GLN A 218 5.73 -41.78 24.12
N ARG A 219 6.47 -41.20 25.07
CA ARG A 219 6.88 -39.79 25.00
C ARG A 219 7.80 -39.50 23.83
N ALA A 220 8.79 -40.36 23.56
CA ALA A 220 9.67 -40.22 22.40
C ALA A 220 8.89 -40.33 21.08
N GLU A 221 7.99 -41.31 20.96
CA GLU A 221 7.13 -41.51 19.78
C GLU A 221 6.21 -40.31 19.53
N LEU A 222 5.61 -39.73 20.58
CA LEU A 222 4.79 -38.52 20.48
C LEU A 222 5.61 -37.31 20.03
N LEU A 223 6.84 -37.15 20.50
CA LEU A 223 7.73 -36.07 20.08
C LEU A 223 8.16 -36.23 18.61
N LEU A 224 8.42 -37.46 18.15
CA LEU A 224 8.69 -37.75 16.73
C LEU A 224 7.49 -37.37 15.85
N GLY A 225 6.28 -37.75 16.23
CA GLY A 225 5.06 -37.36 15.51
C GLY A 225 4.85 -35.84 15.46
N ARG A 226 5.14 -35.13 16.56
CA ARG A 226 5.11 -33.66 16.62
C ARG A 226 6.17 -33.02 15.72
N LEU A 227 7.39 -33.56 15.70
CA LEU A 227 8.46 -33.08 14.83
C LEU A 227 8.06 -33.24 13.36
N GLN A 228 7.62 -34.44 12.96
CA GLN A 228 7.17 -34.73 11.60
C GLN A 228 6.05 -33.77 11.18
N THR A 229 4.99 -33.67 11.98
CA THR A 229 3.86 -32.76 11.71
C THR A 229 4.31 -31.30 11.56
N ARG A 230 5.26 -30.85 12.39
CA ARG A 230 5.76 -29.47 12.31
C ARG A 230 6.65 -29.26 11.09
N MET A 231 7.49 -30.22 10.73
CA MET A 231 8.30 -30.17 9.50
C MET A 231 7.42 -30.14 8.25
N ASP A 232 6.38 -30.97 8.20
CA ASP A 232 5.43 -30.98 7.08
C ASP A 232 4.69 -29.65 6.93
N ARG A 233 4.29 -29.03 8.06
CA ARG A 233 3.68 -27.68 8.06
C ARG A 233 4.65 -26.61 7.53
N LEU A 234 5.92 -26.65 7.94
CA LEU A 234 6.94 -25.71 7.46
C LEU A 234 7.30 -25.95 5.99
N ALA A 235 7.25 -27.20 5.53
CA ALA A 235 7.43 -27.53 4.11
C ALA A 235 6.26 -27.02 3.27
N ALA A 236 5.03 -27.13 3.77
CA ALA A 236 3.85 -26.54 3.12
C ALA A 236 3.92 -25.00 3.08
N GLU A 237 4.34 -24.37 4.19
CA GLU A 237 4.52 -22.92 4.28
C GLU A 237 5.59 -22.37 3.31
N ALA A 238 6.63 -23.17 3.01
CA ALA A 238 7.67 -22.80 2.04
C ALA A 238 7.22 -22.92 0.57
N LYS A 239 6.11 -23.61 0.29
CA LYS A 239 5.57 -23.76 -1.08
C LYS A 239 4.76 -22.52 -1.46
N ILE A 240 5.46 -21.45 -1.80
CA ILE A 240 4.86 -20.17 -2.19
C ILE A 240 4.61 -20.13 -3.70
N THR A 241 3.38 -19.85 -4.09
CA THR A 241 2.94 -19.73 -5.49
C THR A 241 2.14 -18.45 -5.70
N ALA A 242 2.19 -17.90 -6.90
CA ALA A 242 1.36 -16.78 -7.30
C ALA A 242 0.01 -17.26 -7.84
N ARG A 243 -1.04 -16.48 -7.60
CA ARG A 243 -2.32 -16.61 -8.31
C ARG A 243 -2.27 -15.79 -9.60
N VAL A 244 -3.12 -16.16 -10.55
CA VAL A 244 -3.35 -15.36 -11.74
C VAL A 244 -3.84 -13.97 -11.32
N PRO A 245 -3.25 -12.88 -11.85
CA PRO A 245 -3.75 -11.53 -11.61
C PRO A 245 -5.19 -11.37 -12.07
N ASN A 246 -5.92 -10.48 -11.41
CA ASN A 246 -7.30 -10.19 -11.72
C ASN A 246 -7.48 -8.69 -11.92
N LEU A 247 -8.07 -8.30 -13.05
CA LEU A 247 -8.47 -6.92 -13.29
C LEU A 247 -9.70 -6.62 -12.44
N ARG A 248 -9.58 -5.58 -11.61
CA ARG A 248 -10.65 -5.12 -10.73
C ARG A 248 -11.49 -4.04 -11.38
N GLY A 249 -10.91 -3.25 -12.27
CA GLY A 249 -11.61 -2.22 -13.02
C GLY A 249 -10.67 -1.33 -13.81
N GLY A 250 -11.26 -0.38 -14.54
CA GLY A 250 -10.51 0.59 -15.33
C GLY A 250 -11.18 1.95 -15.41
N ALA A 251 -10.44 2.95 -15.87
CA ALA A 251 -10.96 4.27 -16.20
C ALA A 251 -10.18 4.87 -17.37
N LEU A 252 -10.85 5.69 -18.18
CA LEU A 252 -10.19 6.58 -19.13
C LEU A 252 -9.86 7.89 -18.41
N LEU A 253 -8.59 8.23 -18.32
CA LEU A 253 -8.11 9.50 -17.79
C LEU A 253 -7.95 10.50 -18.94
N ILE A 254 -8.64 11.62 -18.82
CA ILE A 254 -8.58 12.75 -19.72
C ILE A 254 -7.73 13.84 -19.06
N PRO A 255 -6.60 14.25 -19.65
CA PRO A 255 -5.82 15.34 -19.10
C PRO A 255 -6.54 16.68 -19.33
N ALA A 256 -6.38 17.62 -18.39
CA ALA A 256 -6.97 18.95 -18.49
C ALA A 256 -6.52 19.69 -19.76
N GLY A 257 -5.27 19.52 -20.18
CA GLY A 257 -4.75 20.14 -21.40
C GLY A 257 -5.52 19.75 -22.66
N LEU A 258 -5.97 18.49 -22.76
CA LEU A 258 -6.80 18.02 -23.88
C LEU A 258 -8.17 18.74 -23.90
N LEU A 259 -8.81 18.91 -22.74
CA LEU A 259 -10.11 19.60 -22.66
C LEU A 259 -9.98 21.06 -23.06
N LEU A 260 -8.95 21.75 -22.55
CA LEU A 260 -8.67 23.15 -22.89
C LEU A 260 -8.40 23.31 -24.40
N ALA A 261 -7.57 22.44 -24.97
CA ALA A 261 -7.29 22.44 -26.40
C ALA A 261 -8.55 22.25 -27.25
N ARG A 262 -9.45 21.32 -26.87
CA ARG A 262 -10.72 21.08 -27.57
C ARG A 262 -11.73 22.21 -27.39
N GLN A 263 -11.62 23.01 -26.32
CA GLN A 263 -12.39 24.24 -26.12
C GLN A 263 -11.81 25.45 -26.87
N GLY A 264 -10.69 25.28 -27.58
CA GLY A 264 -9.99 26.39 -28.23
C GLY A 264 -9.36 27.38 -27.25
N GLN A 265 -9.18 26.97 -25.99
CA GLN A 265 -8.54 27.78 -24.96
C GLN A 265 -7.05 27.46 -24.96
N ALA A 266 -6.22 28.50 -24.96
CA ALA A 266 -4.80 28.33 -24.68
C ALA A 266 -4.66 27.90 -23.21
N ASP A 267 -3.90 26.84 -22.96
CA ASP A 267 -3.64 26.39 -21.60
C ASP A 267 -2.89 27.49 -20.82
N PRO A 268 -3.48 28.07 -19.77
CA PRO A 268 -2.78 29.03 -18.91
C PRO A 268 -1.54 28.42 -18.24
N MET A 269 -1.48 27.08 -18.12
CA MET A 269 -0.36 26.34 -17.53
C MET A 269 0.79 26.08 -18.51
N ALA A 270 0.54 26.05 -19.83
CA ALA A 270 1.56 25.79 -20.85
C ALA A 270 2.49 26.98 -21.11
N VAL A 271 2.03 28.22 -20.89
CA VAL A 271 2.82 29.45 -21.16
C VAL A 271 4.00 29.60 -20.17
N ASP A 272 3.94 28.95 -19.01
CA ASP A 272 4.91 29.14 -17.91
C ASP A 272 5.55 27.82 -17.42
N GLU A 273 5.46 26.74 -18.21
CA GLU A 273 5.95 25.42 -17.78
C GLU A 273 7.47 25.43 -17.50
N ALA A 274 8.25 26.13 -18.31
CA ALA A 274 9.69 26.24 -18.13
C ALA A 274 10.04 27.02 -16.84
N ALA A 275 9.36 28.13 -16.54
CA ALA A 275 9.63 28.88 -15.31
C ALA A 275 9.12 28.13 -14.08
N ARG A 276 7.98 27.43 -14.18
CA ARG A 276 7.48 26.59 -13.09
C ARG A 276 8.43 25.44 -12.77
N ARG A 277 8.91 24.71 -13.79
CA ARG A 277 9.94 23.66 -13.60
C ARG A 277 11.19 24.24 -12.95
N ARG A 278 11.58 25.45 -13.35
CA ARG A 278 12.72 26.15 -12.74
C ARG A 278 12.49 26.47 -11.26
N VAL A 279 11.29 26.93 -10.89
CA VAL A 279 10.91 27.17 -9.49
C VAL A 279 10.92 25.87 -8.69
N GLU A 280 10.37 24.78 -9.23
CA GLU A 280 10.34 23.46 -8.60
C GLU A 280 11.76 22.90 -8.38
N GLU A 281 12.64 23.01 -9.39
CA GLU A 281 14.05 22.61 -9.31
C GLU A 281 14.81 23.40 -8.22
N LEU A 282 14.66 24.72 -8.20
CA LEU A 282 15.30 25.58 -7.19
C LEU A 282 14.79 25.28 -5.78
N ALA A 283 13.49 25.02 -5.62
CA ALA A 283 12.90 24.63 -4.35
C ALA A 283 13.43 23.29 -3.86
N MET A 284 13.47 22.28 -4.74
CA MET A 284 14.04 20.97 -4.44
C MET A 284 15.48 21.08 -3.97
N ASN A 285 16.33 21.80 -4.71
CA ASN A 285 17.74 21.99 -4.36
C ASN A 285 17.93 22.65 -2.99
N ALA A 286 17.11 23.65 -2.64
CA ALA A 286 17.16 24.30 -1.34
C ALA A 286 16.79 23.34 -0.19
N VAL A 287 15.79 22.47 -0.41
CA VAL A 287 15.37 21.44 0.56
C VAL A 287 16.44 20.37 0.73
N PHE A 288 17.04 19.88 -0.36
CA PHE A 288 18.17 18.94 -0.31
C PHE A 288 19.36 19.51 0.47
N ALA A 289 19.70 20.78 0.25
CA ALA A 289 20.78 21.44 0.98
C ALA A 289 20.46 21.55 2.47
N ALA A 290 19.23 21.91 2.82
CA ALA A 290 18.77 21.98 4.20
C ALA A 290 18.81 20.62 4.92
N GLU A 291 18.32 19.55 4.29
CA GLU A 291 18.32 18.21 4.89
C GLU A 291 19.74 17.68 5.10
N ARG A 292 20.66 17.92 4.14
CA ARG A 292 22.08 17.58 4.31
C ARG A 292 22.72 18.38 5.46
N ALA A 293 22.35 19.65 5.63
CA ALA A 293 22.85 20.47 6.73
C ALA A 293 22.37 19.99 8.11
N LEU A 294 21.23 19.27 8.18
CA LEU A 294 20.76 18.57 9.37
C LEU A 294 21.50 17.24 9.64
N GLY A 295 22.45 16.85 8.78
CA GLY A 295 23.13 15.55 8.86
C GLY A 295 22.30 14.38 8.34
N ARG A 296 21.25 14.65 7.56
CA ARG A 296 20.38 13.61 6.98
C ARG A 296 20.83 13.19 5.59
N MET A 297 20.31 12.04 5.16
CA MET A 297 20.51 11.48 3.82
C MET A 297 19.23 11.60 2.99
N PRO A 298 19.01 12.75 2.32
CA PRO A 298 17.85 12.92 1.44
C PRO A 298 18.03 12.14 0.13
N LYS A 299 16.96 11.51 -0.33
CA LYS A 299 16.82 10.79 -1.59
C LYS A 299 15.62 11.33 -2.36
N ASP A 300 15.82 11.61 -3.64
CA ASP A 300 14.75 12.04 -4.55
C ASP A 300 13.87 10.85 -4.91
N VAL A 301 12.57 11.00 -4.66
CA VAL A 301 11.52 10.08 -5.07
C VAL A 301 10.39 10.79 -5.81
N SER A 302 10.57 12.06 -6.21
CA SER A 302 9.54 12.87 -6.91
C SER A 302 9.10 12.25 -8.24
N ALA A 303 10.00 11.52 -8.91
CA ALA A 303 9.68 10.78 -10.13
C ALA A 303 8.82 9.52 -9.88
N GLU A 304 8.73 9.04 -8.63
CA GLU A 304 7.92 7.89 -8.25
C GLU A 304 6.46 8.30 -7.99
N ARG A 305 5.56 7.96 -8.92
CA ARG A 305 4.14 8.31 -8.80
C ARG A 305 3.46 7.67 -7.58
N GLY A 306 2.55 8.42 -6.96
CA GLY A 306 1.68 7.95 -5.88
C GLY A 306 2.32 7.87 -4.49
N ARG A 307 3.52 8.43 -4.29
CA ARG A 307 4.13 8.60 -2.96
C ARG A 307 3.43 9.67 -2.11
N GLY A 308 3.08 10.78 -2.75
CA GLY A 308 2.50 11.95 -2.08
C GLY A 308 3.52 12.76 -1.28
N TYR A 309 4.80 12.65 -1.67
CA TYR A 309 5.95 13.41 -1.19
C TYR A 309 7.09 13.27 -2.21
N ASP A 310 8.01 14.23 -2.22
CA ASP A 310 9.11 14.32 -3.20
C ASP A 310 10.43 13.73 -2.68
N ILE A 311 10.68 13.80 -1.37
CA ILE A 311 11.96 13.44 -0.77
C ILE A 311 11.78 12.49 0.41
N GLU A 312 12.55 11.40 0.39
CA GLU A 312 12.79 10.55 1.56
C GLU A 312 14.06 11.03 2.25
N SER A 313 13.98 11.48 3.50
CA SER A 313 15.15 11.94 4.26
C SER A 313 15.34 11.09 5.50
N MET A 314 16.49 10.43 5.61
CA MET A 314 16.82 9.52 6.72
C MET A 314 17.84 10.16 7.66
N ASP A 315 17.61 10.11 8.97
CA ASP A 315 18.59 10.51 9.98
C ASP A 315 19.57 9.38 10.36
N GLU A 316 20.60 9.70 11.14
CA GLU A 316 21.60 8.73 11.59
C GLU A 316 21.03 7.60 12.46
N GLN A 317 19.88 7.84 13.11
CA GLN A 317 19.17 6.85 13.92
C GLN A 317 18.26 5.93 13.09
N GLY A 318 18.14 6.19 11.78
CA GLY A 318 17.30 5.43 10.85
C GLY A 318 15.83 5.84 10.84
N ASN A 319 15.47 7.00 11.42
CA ASN A 319 14.13 7.56 11.24
C ASN A 319 14.00 8.12 9.83
N LEU A 320 12.88 7.81 9.19
CA LEU A 320 12.55 8.25 7.85
C LEU A 320 11.50 9.37 7.89
N PHE A 321 11.81 10.49 7.23
CA PHE A 321 10.94 11.63 7.03
C PHE A 321 10.48 11.69 5.57
N PHE A 322 9.22 12.09 5.38
CA PHE A 322 8.58 12.23 4.06
C PHE A 322 8.36 13.71 3.81
N ILE A 323 9.04 14.27 2.80
CA ILE A 323 9.04 15.71 2.58
C ILE A 323 8.39 16.01 1.22
N GLU A 324 7.28 16.73 1.27
CA GLU A 324 6.61 17.32 0.10
C GLU A 324 7.11 18.75 -0.11
N VAL A 325 7.62 19.06 -1.30
CA VAL A 325 8.26 20.35 -1.60
C VAL A 325 7.33 21.20 -2.44
N LYS A 326 6.95 22.37 -1.91
CA LYS A 326 6.15 23.35 -2.65
C LYS A 326 6.93 24.64 -2.87
N GLY A 327 7.50 24.77 -4.05
CA GLY A 327 8.07 26.02 -4.56
C GLY A 327 7.00 26.98 -5.05
N ARG A 328 7.09 28.26 -4.70
CA ARG A 328 6.20 29.32 -5.21
C ARG A 328 6.97 30.58 -5.58
N ALA A 329 6.60 31.19 -6.70
CA ALA A 329 7.04 32.54 -7.02
C ALA A 329 6.52 33.53 -5.95
N ALA A 330 7.28 34.60 -5.71
CA ALA A 330 6.85 35.62 -4.74
C ALA A 330 5.53 36.28 -5.14
N GLY A 331 4.63 36.44 -4.17
CA GLY A 331 3.30 37.03 -4.37
C GLY A 331 2.17 36.01 -4.50
N ALA A 332 2.44 34.70 -4.44
CA ALA A 332 1.39 33.69 -4.33
C ALA A 332 0.69 33.75 -2.96
N ASP A 333 -0.65 33.69 -2.97
CA ASP A 333 -1.46 33.75 -1.74
C ASP A 333 -2.01 32.39 -1.29
N SER A 334 -1.95 31.39 -2.16
CA SER A 334 -2.51 30.06 -1.94
C SER A 334 -1.54 28.94 -2.31
N LEU A 335 -1.75 27.80 -1.66
CA LEU A 335 -1.05 26.56 -1.90
C LEU A 335 -2.07 25.44 -2.08
N THR A 336 -1.93 24.67 -3.15
CA THR A 336 -2.75 23.51 -3.44
C THR A 336 -1.98 22.24 -3.12
N LEU A 337 -2.61 21.33 -2.38
CA LEU A 337 -2.13 19.97 -2.11
C LEU A 337 -3.05 18.96 -2.79
N SER A 338 -2.47 17.90 -3.35
CA SER A 338 -3.23 16.75 -3.86
C SER A 338 -3.85 15.95 -2.72
N ILE A 339 -4.85 15.11 -3.02
CA ILE A 339 -5.44 14.23 -2.00
C ILE A 339 -4.43 13.21 -1.52
N ASN A 340 -3.59 12.72 -2.42
CA ASN A 340 -2.53 11.80 -2.06
C ASN A 340 -1.53 12.43 -1.07
N GLU A 341 -1.07 13.66 -1.31
CA GLU A 341 -0.20 14.40 -0.38
C GLU A 341 -0.85 14.58 1.00
N VAL A 342 -2.12 15.00 1.03
CA VAL A 342 -2.87 15.18 2.28
C VAL A 342 -3.00 13.88 3.05
N ASN A 343 -3.36 12.79 2.36
CA ASN A 343 -3.51 11.48 3.00
C ASN A 343 -2.16 10.93 3.49
N THR A 344 -1.07 11.14 2.76
CA THR A 344 0.27 10.78 3.24
C THR A 344 0.62 11.56 4.51
N GLY A 345 0.34 12.86 4.54
CA GLY A 345 0.51 13.68 5.74
C GLY A 345 -0.33 13.21 6.93
N ARG A 346 -1.57 12.79 6.70
CA ARG A 346 -2.48 12.26 7.74
C ARG A 346 -2.09 10.87 8.23
N ASN A 347 -1.53 10.03 7.37
CA ASN A 347 -1.10 8.67 7.72
C ASN A 347 0.19 8.68 8.56
N ALA A 348 1.04 9.69 8.37
CA ALA A 348 2.32 9.79 9.07
C ALA A 348 2.59 11.22 9.61
N PRO A 349 1.72 11.79 10.46
CA PRO A 349 1.76 13.21 10.84
C PRO A 349 3.03 13.61 11.58
N GLN A 350 3.70 12.65 12.25
CA GLN A 350 4.96 12.88 12.95
C GLN A 350 6.17 12.88 12.01
N ARG A 351 6.09 12.22 10.85
CA ARG A 351 7.19 12.02 9.89
C ARG A 351 7.06 12.87 8.64
N PHE A 352 5.84 13.25 8.28
CA PHE A 352 5.57 14.09 7.12
C PHE A 352 5.96 15.55 7.38
N ARG A 353 6.53 16.20 6.36
CA ARG A 353 6.91 17.61 6.35
C ARG A 353 6.44 18.21 5.02
N LEU A 354 5.80 19.37 5.09
CA LEU A 354 5.58 20.22 3.92
C LEU A 354 6.67 21.31 3.93
N ALA A 355 7.59 21.25 2.98
CA ALA A 355 8.65 22.23 2.81
C ALA A 355 8.21 23.34 1.84
N LEU A 356 8.13 24.56 2.34
CA LEU A 356 7.74 25.75 1.58
C LEU A 356 8.98 26.53 1.18
N VAL A 357 9.11 26.82 -0.11
CA VAL A 357 10.21 27.62 -0.66
C VAL A 357 9.66 28.75 -1.52
N ILE A 358 10.06 29.98 -1.22
CA ILE A 358 9.73 31.14 -2.04
C ILE A 358 10.90 31.41 -2.99
N VAL A 359 10.62 31.49 -4.28
CA VAL A 359 11.61 31.77 -5.31
C VAL A 359 11.42 33.20 -5.83
N ARG A 360 12.50 33.98 -5.85
CA ARG A 360 12.56 35.36 -6.37
C ARG A 360 13.78 35.49 -7.27
N GLU A 361 13.60 35.92 -8.52
CA GLU A 361 14.71 36.19 -9.44
C GLU A 361 15.73 35.03 -9.51
N ASP A 362 15.25 33.79 -9.69
CA ASP A 362 16.04 32.55 -9.68
C ASP A 362 16.80 32.22 -8.39
N GLN A 363 16.47 32.86 -7.27
CA GLN A 363 17.01 32.56 -5.95
C GLN A 363 15.93 31.97 -5.04
N ALA A 364 16.19 30.77 -4.52
CA ALA A 364 15.36 30.12 -3.52
C ALA A 364 15.65 30.66 -2.11
N SER A 365 14.60 30.97 -1.36
CA SER A 365 14.71 31.28 0.08
C SER A 365 15.13 30.04 0.88
N ALA A 366 15.55 30.25 2.13
CA ALA A 366 15.65 29.15 3.08
C ALA A 366 14.27 28.45 3.21
N PRO A 367 14.22 27.11 3.18
CA PRO A 367 12.97 26.38 3.25
C PRO A 367 12.35 26.47 4.65
N LEU A 368 11.03 26.65 4.71
CA LEU A 368 10.23 26.60 5.93
C LEU A 368 9.42 25.31 5.98
N TYR A 369 9.53 24.58 7.09
CA TYR A 369 8.93 23.27 7.27
C TYR A 369 7.66 23.40 8.11
N VAL A 370 6.57 22.87 7.56
CA VAL A 370 5.29 22.74 8.25
C VAL A 370 5.08 21.28 8.61
N SER A 371 4.81 21.00 9.89
CA SER A 371 4.66 19.64 10.44
C SER A 371 3.62 19.60 11.56
N GLY A 372 3.02 18.44 11.79
CA GLY A 372 2.05 18.24 12.87
C GLY A 372 0.77 19.07 12.76
N ILE A 373 0.41 19.52 11.56
CA ILE A 373 -0.82 20.26 11.30
C ILE A 373 -1.91 19.28 10.84
N ASP A 374 -3.14 19.52 11.30
CA ASP A 374 -4.31 18.90 10.71
C ASP A 374 -4.60 19.52 9.34
N TRP A 375 -4.35 18.74 8.28
CA TRP A 375 -4.63 19.13 6.90
C TRP A 375 -6.13 19.23 6.60
N GLY A 376 -6.98 18.77 7.52
CA GLY A 376 -8.41 18.56 7.31
C GLY A 376 -8.68 17.24 6.60
N MET A 377 -9.93 16.82 6.60
CA MET A 377 -10.39 15.67 5.83
C MET A 377 -10.87 16.14 4.46
N PRO A 378 -10.35 15.61 3.35
CA PRO A 378 -10.95 15.82 2.04
C PRO A 378 -12.43 15.43 2.04
N GLY A 379 -13.27 16.27 1.45
CA GLY A 379 -14.66 15.98 1.20
C GLY A 379 -14.85 14.89 0.14
N PHE A 380 -16.08 14.36 0.04
CA PHE A 380 -16.42 13.41 -1.00
C PHE A 380 -16.36 14.09 -2.38
N GLY A 381 -15.46 13.62 -3.24
CA GLY A 381 -15.25 14.18 -4.59
C GLY A 381 -14.21 15.29 -4.69
N ASP A 382 -13.57 15.67 -3.57
CA ASP A 382 -12.43 16.59 -3.61
C ASP A 382 -11.24 15.91 -4.29
N THR A 383 -10.61 16.61 -5.24
CA THR A 383 -9.36 16.20 -5.90
C THR A 383 -8.13 16.92 -5.38
N ARG A 384 -8.34 17.95 -4.55
CA ARG A 384 -7.30 18.80 -3.98
C ARG A 384 -7.81 19.60 -2.79
N ILE A 385 -6.87 20.05 -1.95
CA ILE A 385 -7.15 21.00 -0.88
C ILE A 385 -6.31 22.25 -1.08
N THR A 386 -6.95 23.42 -1.05
CA THR A 386 -6.27 24.71 -1.12
C THR A 386 -6.16 25.32 0.27
N LYS A 387 -4.95 25.76 0.65
CA LYS A 387 -4.65 26.43 1.91
C LYS A 387 -4.08 27.82 1.65
N SER A 388 -4.24 28.72 2.62
CA SER A 388 -3.63 30.04 2.60
C SER A 388 -2.13 29.93 2.82
N LEU A 389 -1.33 30.35 1.83
CA LEU A 389 0.13 30.32 1.91
C LEU A 389 0.66 31.22 3.05
N PRO A 390 0.17 32.46 3.25
CA PRO A 390 0.60 33.28 4.40
C PRO A 390 0.41 32.60 5.76
N LYS A 391 -0.71 31.89 5.96
CA LYS A 391 -0.95 31.14 7.21
C LYS A 391 0.03 29.98 7.38
N LEU A 392 0.33 29.27 6.29
CA LEU A 392 1.30 28.16 6.32
C LEU A 392 2.73 28.66 6.58
N LEU A 393 3.14 29.76 5.94
CA LEU A 393 4.44 30.39 6.19
C LEU A 393 4.57 30.86 7.64
N ALA A 394 3.51 31.42 8.24
CA ALA A 394 3.50 31.82 9.65
C ALA A 394 3.60 30.64 10.63
N ALA A 395 3.09 29.46 10.24
CA ALA A 395 3.21 28.24 11.03
C ALA A 395 4.52 27.47 10.77
N GLY A 396 5.24 27.82 9.70
CA GLY A 396 6.48 27.20 9.27
C GLY A 396 7.61 27.43 10.27
N ARG A 397 8.49 26.43 10.38
CA ARG A 397 9.68 26.46 11.24
C ARG A 397 10.93 26.21 10.40
N PRO A 398 12.14 26.48 10.92
CA PRO A 398 13.36 26.02 10.29
C PRO A 398 13.34 24.50 10.03
N PRO A 399 14.17 24.01 9.09
CA PRO A 399 14.34 22.58 8.84
C PRO A 399 14.56 21.80 10.14
N HIS A 400 13.85 20.69 10.32
CA HIS A 400 13.84 19.91 11.57
C HIS A 400 13.45 18.45 11.39
#